data_AF-A0A380EHN1-F1
#
_entry.id   AF-A0A380EHN1-F1
#
_cell.length_a   1.000
_cell.length_b   1.000
_cell.length_c   1.000
_cell.angle_alpha   90.00
_cell.angle_beta   90.00
_cell.angle_gamma   90.00
#
_symmetry.space_group_name_H-M   'P 1'
#
loop_
_entity.id
_entity.type
_entity.pdbx_description
1 polymer ?
#
loop_
_entity_poly.entity_id
_entity_poly.type
_entity_poly.pdbx_seq_one_letter_code
_entity_poly.pdbx_strand_id
1 'polypeptide(L)'
;MWKTKKASIFGEAQYGDFANMSQMIFDNFLFSSRSKWGERSGLTLFLPHAYEGQGPEHSSARLERFLQLAAENNCTVVNLSSFK
;
A
#
# COMPACT_ATOMS: atom_id res chain seq x y z
N MET A 1 29.17 -6.52 9.00
CA MET A 1 27.92 -6.07 8.34
C MET A 1 26.88 -5.86 9.43
N TRP A 2 26.66 -4.60 9.83
CA TRP A 2 25.83 -4.26 10.99
C TRP A 2 24.37 -4.68 10.75
N LYS A 3 23.83 -5.56 11.59
CA LYS A 3 22.39 -5.86 11.62
C LYS A 3 21.69 -4.74 12.40
N THR A 4 21.16 -3.76 11.69
CA THR A 4 20.21 -2.80 12.26
C THR A 4 18.91 -3.52 12.61
N LYS A 5 18.30 -3.22 13.77
CA LYS A 5 16.95 -3.69 14.09
C LYS A 5 16.00 -3.16 13.00
N LYS A 6 15.35 -4.05 12.25
CA LYS A 6 14.27 -3.68 11.33
C LYS A 6 13.08 -3.23 12.16
N ALA A 7 12.77 -1.94 12.14
CA ALA A 7 11.50 -1.43 12.64
C ALA A 7 10.41 -1.71 11.60
N SER A 8 9.27 -2.23 12.03
CA SER A 8 8.07 -2.34 11.18
C SER A 8 7.31 -1.03 11.24
N ILE A 9 7.05 -0.44 10.08
CA ILE A 9 6.33 0.82 9.95
C ILE A 9 4.96 0.52 9.33
N PHE A 10 3.91 0.97 10.00
CA PHE A 10 2.54 0.78 9.57
C PHE A 10 1.88 2.14 9.31
N GLY A 11 1.08 2.22 8.26
CA GLY A 11 0.14 3.30 8.01
C GLY A 11 -1.24 2.73 7.78
N GLU A 12 -2.27 3.42 8.25
CA GLU A 12 -3.67 3.02 8.09
C GLU A 12 -4.45 4.20 7.55
N ALA A 13 -5.20 3.97 6.47
CA ALA A 13 -6.16 4.95 5.99
C ALA A 13 -7.48 4.77 6.75
N GLN A 14 -8.18 5.88 7.04
CA GLN A 14 -9.50 5.80 7.66
C GLN A 14 -10.50 5.02 6.79
N TYR A 15 -10.44 5.24 5.47
CA TYR A 15 -11.04 4.42 4.43
C TYR A 15 -10.04 4.27 3.30
N GLY A 16 -10.03 3.11 2.63
CA GLY A 16 -9.11 2.87 1.51
C GLY A 16 -9.28 3.87 0.37
N ASP A 17 -10.47 4.42 0.20
CA ASP A 17 -10.80 5.43 -0.81
C ASP A 17 -9.92 6.69 -0.70
N PHE A 18 -9.47 7.05 0.52
CA PHE A 18 -8.62 8.22 0.78
C PHE A 18 -7.14 8.01 0.43
N ALA A 19 -6.75 6.80 0.02
CA ALA A 19 -5.37 6.52 -0.39
C ALA A 19 -4.93 7.40 -1.58
N ASN A 20 -5.88 7.85 -2.42
CA ASN A 20 -5.63 8.76 -3.53
C ASN A 20 -4.97 10.09 -3.09
N MET A 21 -5.18 10.56 -1.86
CA MET A 21 -4.56 11.78 -1.35
C MET A 21 -3.04 11.65 -1.23
N SER A 22 -2.53 10.43 -1.12
CA SER A 22 -1.10 10.10 -1.09
C SER A 22 -0.58 9.53 -2.41
N GLN A 23 -1.29 9.73 -3.53
CA GLN A 23 -0.94 9.14 -4.82
C GLN A 23 0.50 9.47 -5.26
N MET A 24 0.92 10.72 -5.06
CA MET A 24 2.30 11.14 -5.36
C MET A 24 3.34 10.32 -4.60
N ILE A 25 3.06 9.96 -3.34
CA ILE A 25 3.94 9.15 -2.51
C ILE A 25 4.02 7.71 -3.03
N PHE A 26 2.89 7.15 -3.44
CA PHE A 26 2.86 5.82 -4.03
C PHE A 26 3.68 5.75 -5.32
N ASP A 27 3.40 6.65 -6.26
CA ASP A 27 3.99 6.61 -7.60
C ASP A 27 5.49 6.92 -7.55
N ASN A 28 5.88 7.95 -6.80
CA ASN A 28 7.26 8.45 -6.86
C ASN A 28 8.20 7.83 -5.84
N PHE A 29 7.67 7.26 -4.75
CA PHE A 29 8.49 6.75 -3.65
C PHE A 29 8.22 5.28 -3.37
N LEU A 30 6.99 4.86 -3.10
CA LEU A 30 6.78 3.46 -2.69
C LEU A 30 7.01 2.46 -3.84
N PHE A 31 6.39 2.68 -4.99
CA PHE A 31 6.43 1.71 -6.10
C PHE A 31 7.65 1.85 -7.02
N SER A 32 8.26 3.05 -7.06
CA SER A 32 9.42 3.33 -7.93
C SER A 32 10.75 3.54 -7.20
N SER A 33 10.80 3.58 -5.87
CA SER A 33 12.08 3.82 -5.16
C SER A 33 13.15 2.79 -5.49
N ARG A 34 12.78 1.51 -5.56
CA ARG A 34 13.72 0.44 -5.84
C ARG A 34 14.34 0.56 -7.23
N SER A 35 13.55 0.92 -8.24
CA SER A 35 14.06 1.08 -9.62
C SER A 35 14.82 2.40 -9.81
N LYS A 36 14.39 3.48 -9.14
CA LYS A 36 15.03 4.80 -9.25
C LYS A 36 16.34 4.91 -8.45
N TRP A 37 16.36 4.37 -7.24
CA TRP A 37 17.44 4.62 -6.26
C TRP A 37 17.99 3.35 -5.60
N GLY A 38 17.48 2.16 -5.92
CA GLY A 38 17.89 0.92 -5.27
C GLY A 38 17.38 0.73 -3.84
N GLU A 39 16.57 1.66 -3.35
CA GLU A 39 16.05 1.65 -1.98
C GLU A 39 14.83 0.74 -1.80
N ARG A 40 14.68 0.18 -0.60
CA ARG A 40 13.54 -0.67 -0.25
C ARG A 40 12.79 -0.08 0.94
N SER A 41 11.46 0.04 0.80
CA SER A 41 10.58 0.41 1.90
C SER A 41 10.09 -0.84 2.65
N GLY A 42 10.03 -0.74 3.98
CA GLY A 42 9.38 -1.71 4.86
C GLY A 42 7.98 -1.29 5.31
N LEU A 43 7.39 -0.28 4.67
CA LEU A 43 6.07 0.24 5.00
C LEU A 43 4.97 -0.78 4.67
N THR A 44 4.09 -1.04 5.62
CA THR A 44 2.84 -1.79 5.42
C THR A 44 1.67 -0.82 5.51
N LEU A 45 0.77 -0.86 4.51
CA LEU A 45 -0.43 -0.01 4.47
C LEU A 45 -1.68 -0.86 4.66
N PHE A 46 -2.49 -0.48 5.64
CA PHE A 46 -3.84 -1.01 5.82
C PHE A 46 -4.84 -0.05 5.16
N LEU A 47 -5.54 -0.56 4.15
CA LEU A 47 -6.53 0.19 3.38
C LEU A 47 -7.88 -0.50 3.52
N PRO A 48 -8.76 -0.04 4.43
CA PRO A 48 -10.09 -0.60 4.60
C PRO A 48 -10.86 -0.62 3.28
N HIS A 49 -11.37 -1.79 2.91
CA HIS A 49 -12.03 -2.04 1.62
C HIS A 49 -13.19 -3.01 1.81
N ALA A 50 -14.41 -2.57 1.54
CA ALA A 50 -15.61 -3.42 1.58
C ALA A 50 -16.79 -2.74 0.88
N TYR A 51 -17.62 -3.51 0.18
CA TYR A 51 -18.85 -3.00 -0.45
C TYR A 51 -20.07 -3.23 0.46
N GLU A 52 -20.24 -2.39 1.48
CA GLU A 52 -21.28 -2.53 2.51
C GLU A 52 -22.38 -1.44 2.43
N GLY A 53 -22.50 -0.75 1.30
CA GLY A 53 -23.54 0.25 1.08
C GLY A 53 -23.26 1.64 1.70
N GLN A 54 -22.04 1.90 2.15
CA GLN A 54 -21.60 3.19 2.73
C GLN A 54 -21.33 4.29 1.68
N GLY A 55 -21.60 4.01 0.40
CA GLY A 55 -21.43 4.95 -0.70
C GLY A 55 -20.03 4.90 -1.36
N PRO A 56 -19.83 5.69 -2.43
CA PRO A 56 -18.68 5.57 -3.33
C PRO A 56 -17.34 6.02 -2.74
N GLU A 57 -17.33 6.72 -1.60
CA GLU A 57 -16.12 7.21 -0.92
C GLU A 57 -15.73 6.38 0.31
N HIS A 58 -16.44 5.28 0.54
CA HIS A 58 -16.27 4.40 1.71
C HIS A 58 -16.32 2.92 1.31
N SER A 59 -15.98 2.60 0.06
CA SER A 59 -16.14 1.25 -0.48
C SER A 59 -14.85 0.68 -1.07
N SER A 60 -14.05 1.49 -1.77
CA SER A 60 -12.98 0.99 -2.61
C SER A 60 -11.62 1.58 -2.26
N ALA A 61 -10.70 0.71 -1.84
CA ALA A 61 -9.28 1.02 -1.81
C ALA A 61 -8.65 1.15 -3.21
N ARG A 62 -9.41 0.94 -4.28
CA ARG A 62 -8.92 0.96 -5.67
C ARG A 62 -7.77 -0.01 -5.90
N LEU A 63 -7.97 -1.27 -5.50
CA LEU A 63 -6.96 -2.33 -5.55
C LEU A 63 -6.32 -2.47 -6.94
N GLU A 64 -7.11 -2.29 -7.99
CA GLU A 64 -6.69 -2.30 -9.39
C GLU A 64 -5.51 -1.35 -9.66
N ARG A 65 -5.44 -0.21 -8.97
CA ARG A 65 -4.35 0.75 -9.10
C ARG A 65 -3.04 0.21 -8.52
N PHE A 66 -3.11 -0.39 -7.33
CA PHE A 66 -1.94 -0.99 -6.70
C PHE A 66 -1.43 -2.19 -7.49
N LEU A 67 -2.34 -2.98 -8.08
CA LEU A 67 -1.99 -4.07 -8.99
C LEU A 67 -1.34 -3.55 -10.28
N GLN A 68 -1.83 -2.44 -10.84
CA GLN A 68 -1.23 -1.83 -12.03
C GLN A 68 0.19 -1.31 -11.76
N LEU A 69 0.46 -0.81 -10.55
CA LEU A 69 1.79 -0.34 -10.14
C LEU A 69 2.73 -1.49 -9.72
N ALA A 70 2.20 -2.68 -9.48
CA ALA A 70 2.99 -3.84 -9.06
C ALA A 70 3.80 -4.41 -10.23
N ALA A 71 5.13 -4.29 -10.13
CA ALA A 71 6.07 -4.82 -11.12
C ALA A 71 7.40 -5.17 -10.45
N GLU A 72 8.15 -6.11 -11.01
CA GLU A 72 9.52 -6.44 -10.58
C GLU A 72 9.70 -6.67 -9.06
N ASN A 73 8.67 -7.25 -8.42
CA ASN A 73 8.61 -7.47 -6.97
C ASN A 73 8.84 -6.19 -6.16
N ASN A 74 8.34 -5.04 -6.63
CA ASN A 74 8.43 -3.76 -5.93
C ASN A 74 7.50 -3.66 -4.71
N CYS A 75 6.44 -4.46 -4.66
CA CYS A 75 5.47 -4.46 -3.58
C CYS A 75 4.84 -5.85 -3.38
N THR A 76 4.03 -5.98 -2.34
CA THR A 76 3.15 -7.13 -2.12
C THR A 76 1.75 -6.60 -1.84
N VAL A 77 0.77 -7.03 -2.65
CA VAL A 77 -0.63 -6.64 -2.52
C VAL A 77 -1.40 -7.84 -1.98
N VAL A 78 -2.13 -7.66 -0.88
CA VAL A 78 -2.83 -8.74 -0.18
C VAL A 78 -4.25 -8.31 0.14
N ASN A 79 -5.21 -9.22 -0.08
CA ASN A 79 -6.59 -9.09 0.42
C ASN A 79 -6.84 -10.22 1.43
N LEU A 80 -6.81 -9.88 2.73
CA LEU A 80 -6.95 -10.86 3.81
C LEU A 80 -8.43 -11.11 4.09
N SER A 81 -8.85 -12.38 4.02
CA SER A 81 -10.22 -12.80 4.30
C SER A 81 -10.39 -13.51 5.65
N SER A 82 -9.30 -13.91 6.28
CA SER A 82 -9.33 -14.58 7.58
C SER A 82 -8.08 -14.25 8.39
N PHE A 83 -8.17 -14.41 9.70
CA PHE A 83 -7.10 -14.09 10.65
C PHE A 83 -6.04 -15.20 10.77
N LYS A 84 -6.30 -16.40 10.22
CA LYS A 84 -5.44 -17.58 10.37
C LYS A 84 -4.28 -17.60 9.39
#